data_AF-A0A061BSA5-F1
#
_entry.id   AF-A0A061BSA5-F1
#
_cell.length_a   1.000
_cell.length_b   1.000
_cell.length_c   1.000
_cell.angle_alpha   90.00
_cell.angle_beta   90.00
_cell.angle_gamma   90.00
#
_symmetry.space_group_name_H-M   'P 1'
#
loop_
_entity.id
_entity.type
_entity.pdbx_description
1 polymer ?
#
loop_
_entity_poly.entity_id
_entity_poly.type
_entity_poly.pdbx_seq_one_letter_code
_entity_poly.pdbx_strand_id
1 'polypeptide(L)'
;MGFLSGVLGNIKEHLGQHKDTLNDAIDILNTNKHLGKKGFNAAIGEVVEGVRKYNGFLKISNERVSDPIQALLTYLKTENNGEFITRFNDIQVDKVSDDTKQADPEVTKADNLVTQCLAKADEFNGKLDFSVPKNIKTQNAINDLNHKLRERVHSVRETVKYETDRLTALSRKEKENYEAIVKMVNKLAGVQSCFKSEITQRVEGLFKKLKEDVQKIKEKLEAIYKELERGVSALDTWAWEADGFVSDVMMKVEKILEEVVNPAERKKSINYAAEYIKGQAMSMQEAGDAAKNAAQENVSTALTQVKAMNDALKMDLYTVKQEIQKAILKHVKEEIQTPYEKLEGKVKQDLTTLKDKIEIQLSPIVETSRNFSAQLAATKIAIDSAMKKVHDDMGKLQELKEFEKIKNSKNSGVAAPLLKAIGDSTDPFTPITAYFGNLNSKVIKKLREAMEGIAKGIAMLGSPNKDISDSAIKDLKSKLHGLESIESEVPEISAIEQLHG
;
A
#
# COMPACT_ATOMS: atom_id res chain seq x y z
N MET A 1 19.48 68.28 -10.06
CA MET A 1 19.87 67.24 -11.04
C MET A 1 21.01 66.36 -10.55
N GLY A 2 22.13 66.93 -10.10
CA GLY A 2 23.26 66.14 -9.57
C GLY A 2 22.90 65.18 -8.43
N PHE A 3 22.01 65.60 -7.51
CA PHE A 3 21.47 64.71 -6.47
C PHE A 3 20.73 63.49 -7.04
N LEU A 4 19.78 63.69 -7.96
CA LEU A 4 18.99 62.59 -8.55
C LEU A 4 19.86 61.65 -9.40
N SER A 5 20.79 62.20 -10.19
CA SER A 5 21.77 61.40 -10.94
C SER A 5 22.66 60.59 -9.99
N GLY A 6 23.12 61.20 -8.90
CA GLY A 6 23.90 60.51 -7.87
C GLY A 6 23.13 59.40 -7.17
N VAL A 7 21.85 59.63 -6.83
CA VAL A 7 20.98 58.60 -6.22
C VAL A 7 20.74 57.44 -7.18
N LEU A 8 20.33 57.72 -8.42
CA LEU A 8 20.07 56.67 -9.42
C LEU A 8 21.35 55.91 -9.78
N GLY A 9 22.47 56.60 -9.95
CA GLY A 9 23.78 55.99 -10.18
C GLY A 9 24.23 55.10 -9.03
N ASN A 10 24.00 55.52 -7.78
CA ASN A 10 24.36 54.74 -6.59
C ASN A 10 23.52 53.47 -6.45
N ILE A 11 22.21 53.54 -6.74
CA ILE A 11 21.35 52.34 -6.63
C ILE A 11 21.48 51.41 -7.82
N LYS A 12 21.89 51.90 -9.01
CA LYS A 12 21.90 51.15 -10.27
C LYS A 12 22.53 49.76 -10.12
N GLU A 13 23.74 49.67 -9.56
CA GLU A 13 24.46 48.40 -9.42
C GLU A 13 23.80 47.40 -8.45
N HIS A 14 22.80 47.85 -7.69
CA HIS A 14 22.02 47.04 -6.76
C HIS A 14 20.65 46.59 -7.31
N LEU A 15 20.31 46.91 -8.57
CA LEU A 15 18.99 46.63 -9.16
C LEU A 15 18.91 45.29 -9.94
N GLY A 16 19.88 44.40 -9.76
CA GLY A 16 19.89 43.08 -10.38
C GLY A 16 20.00 43.14 -11.91
N GLN A 17 19.35 42.20 -12.61
CA GLN A 17 19.46 42.06 -14.07
C GLN A 17 18.82 43.22 -14.87
N HIS A 18 18.03 44.09 -14.21
CA HIS A 18 17.31 45.19 -14.86
C HIS A 18 17.99 46.55 -14.66
N LYS A 19 19.21 46.58 -14.11
CA LYS A 19 19.94 47.83 -13.81
C LYS A 19 20.14 48.76 -15.01
N ASP A 20 20.32 48.21 -16.21
CA ASP A 20 20.58 49.01 -17.42
C ASP A 20 19.34 49.73 -17.97
N THR A 21 18.15 49.40 -17.46
CA THR A 21 16.90 50.08 -17.83
C THR A 21 16.84 51.54 -17.35
N LEU A 22 17.76 51.93 -16.47
CA LEU A 22 17.91 53.30 -15.96
C LEU A 22 18.99 54.11 -16.71
N ASN A 23 19.71 53.52 -17.67
CA ASN A 23 20.82 54.20 -18.36
C ASN A 23 20.36 55.50 -19.02
N ASP A 24 19.28 55.44 -19.79
CA ASP A 24 18.71 56.61 -20.48
C ASP A 24 18.34 57.73 -19.49
N ALA A 25 17.73 57.36 -18.35
CA ALA A 25 17.35 58.31 -17.30
C ALA A 25 18.57 58.97 -16.64
N ILE A 26 19.64 58.19 -16.38
CA ILE A 26 20.90 58.68 -15.80
C ILE A 26 21.62 59.60 -16.78
N ASP A 27 21.69 59.23 -18.06
CA ASP A 27 22.37 60.00 -19.11
C ASP A 27 21.66 61.33 -19.38
N ILE A 28 20.32 61.34 -19.37
CA ILE A 28 19.54 62.57 -19.54
C ILE A 28 19.66 63.48 -18.33
N LEU A 29 19.68 62.95 -17.11
CA LEU A 29 19.94 63.75 -15.89
C LEU A 29 21.34 64.38 -15.92
N ASN A 30 22.35 63.67 -16.42
CA ASN A 30 23.71 64.17 -16.58
C ASN A 30 23.80 65.26 -17.65
N THR A 31 23.11 65.06 -18.78
CA THR A 31 23.10 66.00 -19.91
C THR A 31 22.35 67.30 -19.58
N ASN A 32 21.28 67.23 -18.79
CA ASN A 32 20.42 68.38 -18.48
C ASN A 32 20.79 69.11 -17.17
N LYS A 33 21.91 68.76 -16.53
CA LYS A 33 22.26 69.24 -15.18
C LYS A 33 22.42 70.76 -15.02
N HIS A 34 22.66 71.49 -16.11
CA HIS A 34 22.89 72.94 -16.14
C HIS A 34 21.81 73.75 -16.89
N LEU A 35 20.73 73.11 -17.36
CA LEU A 35 19.77 73.72 -18.30
C LEU A 35 18.52 74.33 -17.65
N GLY A 36 18.55 74.57 -16.33
CA GLY A 36 17.47 75.22 -15.59
C GLY A 36 16.11 74.51 -15.70
N LYS A 37 15.01 75.28 -15.72
CA LYS A 37 13.62 74.75 -15.69
C LYS A 37 13.29 73.81 -16.86
N LYS A 38 13.77 74.11 -18.08
CA LYS A 38 13.49 73.27 -19.26
C LYS A 38 14.21 71.93 -19.19
N GLY A 39 15.49 71.92 -18.82
CA GLY A 39 16.23 70.67 -18.63
C GLY A 39 15.70 69.84 -17.45
N PHE A 40 15.19 70.50 -16.41
CA PHE A 40 14.54 69.84 -15.28
C PHE A 40 13.28 69.08 -15.72
N ASN A 41 12.39 69.73 -16.47
CA ASN A 41 11.16 69.07 -16.95
C ASN A 41 11.46 67.91 -17.90
N ALA A 42 12.46 68.04 -18.77
CA ALA A 42 12.88 66.97 -19.68
C ALA A 42 13.41 65.75 -18.92
N ALA A 43 14.32 65.93 -17.96
CA ALA A 43 14.86 64.77 -17.25
C ALA A 43 13.87 64.14 -16.26
N ILE A 44 12.90 64.89 -15.71
CA ILE A 44 11.84 64.27 -14.90
C ILE A 44 11.00 63.30 -15.73
N GLY A 45 10.64 63.66 -16.97
CA GLY A 45 9.89 62.76 -17.84
C GLY A 45 10.60 61.43 -18.06
N GLU A 46 11.91 61.50 -18.29
CA GLU A 46 12.77 60.36 -18.59
C GLU A 46 13.07 59.50 -17.35
N VAL A 47 13.21 60.12 -16.17
CA VAL A 47 13.28 59.39 -14.90
C VAL A 47 11.98 58.64 -14.63
N VAL A 48 10.83 59.25 -14.87
CA VAL A 48 9.52 58.58 -14.72
C VAL A 48 9.42 57.40 -15.69
N GLU A 49 9.85 57.56 -16.93
CA GLU A 49 9.85 56.48 -17.92
C GLU A 49 10.82 55.34 -17.55
N GLY A 50 12.05 55.65 -17.15
CA GLY A 50 13.04 54.67 -16.70
C GLY A 50 12.57 53.87 -15.48
N VAL A 51 12.03 54.53 -14.47
CA VAL A 51 11.45 53.87 -13.28
C VAL A 51 10.25 53.00 -13.67
N ARG A 52 9.39 53.47 -14.58
CA ARG A 52 8.27 52.66 -15.10
C ARG A 52 8.75 51.41 -15.82
N LYS A 53 9.77 51.52 -16.67
CA LYS A 53 10.39 50.37 -17.35
C LYS A 53 10.96 49.38 -16.34
N TYR A 54 11.76 49.84 -15.39
CA TYR A 54 12.31 49.01 -14.32
C TYR A 54 11.22 48.24 -13.56
N ASN A 55 10.18 48.94 -13.09
CA ASN A 55 9.08 48.31 -12.36
C ASN A 55 8.30 47.29 -13.22
N GLY A 56 8.15 47.55 -14.52
CA GLY A 56 7.54 46.62 -15.46
C GLY A 56 8.34 45.32 -15.60
N PHE A 57 9.67 45.41 -15.73
CA PHE A 57 10.54 44.24 -15.79
C PHE A 57 10.59 43.48 -14.45
N LEU A 58 10.62 44.20 -13.33
CA LEU A 58 10.57 43.61 -12.00
C LEU A 58 9.27 42.80 -11.80
N LYS A 59 8.13 43.33 -12.26
CA LYS A 59 6.85 42.60 -12.25
C LYS A 59 6.93 41.29 -13.04
N ILE A 60 7.44 41.33 -14.27
CA ILE A 60 7.61 40.13 -15.12
C ILE A 60 8.53 39.11 -14.46
N SER A 61 9.61 39.58 -13.81
CA SER A 61 10.56 38.73 -13.08
C SER A 61 9.87 38.02 -11.91
N ASN A 62 9.07 38.76 -11.12
CA ASN A 62 8.30 38.20 -10.02
C ASN A 62 7.25 37.18 -10.50
N GLU A 63 6.49 37.50 -11.56
CA GLU A 63 5.49 36.61 -12.17
C GLU A 63 6.13 35.29 -12.64
N ARG A 64 7.32 35.34 -13.25
CA ARG A 64 8.04 34.14 -13.69
C ARG A 64 8.35 33.16 -12.54
N VAL A 65 8.50 33.64 -11.31
CA VAL A 65 8.72 32.81 -10.12
C VAL A 65 7.41 32.46 -9.42
N SER A 66 6.47 33.39 -9.33
CA SER A 66 5.19 33.18 -8.63
C SER A 66 4.22 32.31 -9.40
N ASP A 67 4.17 32.41 -10.73
CA ASP A 67 3.16 31.73 -11.55
C ASP A 67 3.25 30.20 -11.46
N PRO A 68 4.44 29.55 -11.52
CA PRO A 68 4.54 28.11 -11.32
C PRO A 68 4.05 27.69 -9.92
N ILE A 69 4.39 28.47 -8.89
CA ILE A 69 3.97 28.21 -7.50
C ILE A 69 2.45 28.33 -7.38
N GLN A 70 1.85 29.40 -7.93
CA GLN A 70 0.41 29.62 -7.89
C GLN A 70 -0.36 28.58 -8.69
N ALA A 71 0.18 28.10 -9.81
CA ALA A 71 -0.44 27.05 -10.61
C ALA A 71 -0.52 25.73 -9.83
N LEU A 72 0.59 25.31 -9.19
CA LEU A 72 0.60 24.10 -8.37
C LEU A 72 -0.32 24.24 -7.16
N LEU A 73 -0.28 25.37 -6.46
CA LEU A 73 -1.18 25.65 -5.35
C LEU A 73 -2.65 25.62 -5.78
N THR A 74 -2.98 26.21 -6.93
CA THR A 74 -4.37 26.25 -7.42
C THR A 74 -4.90 24.86 -7.76
N TYR A 75 -4.05 23.98 -8.29
CA TYR A 75 -4.40 22.58 -8.50
C TYR A 75 -4.68 21.84 -7.18
N LEU A 76 -3.87 22.10 -6.14
CA LEU A 76 -3.94 21.44 -4.83
C LEU A 76 -4.89 22.11 -3.83
N LYS A 77 -5.42 23.29 -4.14
CA LYS A 77 -6.20 24.12 -3.20
C LYS A 77 -7.41 23.35 -2.66
N THR A 78 -7.53 23.37 -1.34
CA THR A 78 -8.68 22.81 -0.61
C THR A 78 -9.85 23.79 -0.58
N GLU A 79 -9.57 25.09 -0.53
CA GLU A 79 -10.58 26.15 -0.62
C GLU A 79 -11.14 26.22 -2.05
N ASN A 80 -12.46 26.04 -2.19
CA ASN A 80 -13.23 25.98 -3.46
C ASN A 80 -13.08 24.71 -4.31
N ASN A 81 -12.78 23.55 -3.71
CA ASN A 81 -12.69 22.27 -4.42
C ASN A 81 -11.72 22.32 -5.62
N GLY A 82 -10.43 22.60 -5.36
CA GLY A 82 -9.40 22.52 -6.39
C GLY A 82 -9.45 21.20 -7.17
N GLU A 83 -8.88 21.20 -8.38
CA GLU A 83 -9.00 20.08 -9.31
C GLU A 83 -8.55 18.74 -8.70
N PHE A 84 -7.50 18.76 -7.87
CA PHE A 84 -7.05 17.58 -7.12
C PHE A 84 -8.16 17.04 -6.19
N ILE A 85 -8.69 17.88 -5.30
CA ILE A 85 -9.70 17.47 -4.30
C ILE A 85 -10.98 17.01 -4.97
N THR A 86 -11.41 17.69 -6.03
CA THR A 86 -12.61 17.30 -6.80
C THR A 86 -12.45 15.90 -7.38
N ARG A 87 -11.32 15.61 -8.04
CA ARG A 87 -11.07 14.29 -8.64
C ARG A 87 -10.80 13.23 -7.58
N PHE A 88 -10.15 13.56 -6.48
CA PHE A 88 -9.91 12.65 -5.37
C PHE A 88 -11.23 12.21 -4.73
N ASN A 89 -12.16 13.14 -4.50
CA ASN A 89 -13.47 12.84 -3.92
C ASN A 89 -14.42 12.12 -4.89
N ASP A 90 -14.16 12.16 -6.20
CA ASP A 90 -14.94 11.42 -7.21
C ASP A 90 -14.56 9.93 -7.28
N ILE A 91 -13.49 9.51 -6.60
CA ILE A 91 -13.08 8.11 -6.50
C ILE A 91 -13.98 7.41 -5.47
N GLN A 92 -14.75 6.44 -5.93
CA GLN A 92 -15.69 5.66 -5.12
C GLN A 92 -15.13 4.26 -4.92
N VAL A 93 -14.26 4.11 -3.91
CA VAL A 93 -13.53 2.87 -3.61
C VAL A 93 -14.48 1.69 -3.34
N ASP A 94 -15.68 1.96 -2.84
CA ASP A 94 -16.75 0.99 -2.59
C ASP A 94 -17.41 0.46 -3.86
N LYS A 95 -17.17 1.08 -5.02
CA LYS A 95 -17.71 0.70 -6.32
C LYS A 95 -16.71 0.00 -7.25
N VAL A 96 -15.55 -0.36 -6.72
CA VAL A 96 -14.60 -1.21 -7.46
C VAL A 96 -15.30 -2.53 -7.81
N SER A 97 -15.27 -2.86 -9.09
CA SER A 97 -15.87 -4.02 -9.71
C SER A 97 -15.09 -5.29 -9.35
N ASP A 98 -15.84 -6.36 -9.05
CA ASP A 98 -15.30 -7.71 -8.92
C ASP A 98 -15.02 -8.37 -10.29
N ASP A 99 -15.42 -7.72 -11.40
CA ASP A 99 -15.19 -8.23 -12.75
C ASP A 99 -13.77 -7.92 -13.23
N THR A 100 -12.92 -8.94 -13.19
CA THR A 100 -11.51 -8.87 -13.62
C THR A 100 -11.30 -8.90 -15.14
N LYS A 101 -12.37 -8.96 -15.94
CA LYS A 101 -12.28 -9.01 -17.41
C LYS A 101 -12.09 -7.64 -18.06
N GLN A 102 -12.36 -6.55 -17.33
CA GLN A 102 -12.20 -5.19 -17.81
C GLN A 102 -11.36 -4.36 -16.84
N ALA A 103 -10.77 -3.28 -17.34
CA ALA A 103 -10.13 -2.31 -16.48
C ALA A 103 -11.19 -1.66 -15.59
N ASP A 104 -10.99 -1.72 -14.28
CA ASP A 104 -11.91 -1.13 -13.33
C ASP A 104 -11.94 0.41 -13.51
N PRO A 105 -13.13 1.03 -13.64
CA PRO A 105 -13.24 2.47 -13.89
C PRO A 105 -12.77 3.31 -12.69
N GLU A 106 -12.94 2.85 -11.45
CA GLU A 106 -12.49 3.54 -10.25
C GLU A 106 -10.96 3.44 -10.09
N VAL A 107 -10.37 2.28 -10.42
CA VAL A 107 -8.90 2.13 -10.51
C VAL A 107 -8.33 3.03 -11.60
N THR A 108 -9.03 3.15 -12.74
CA THR A 108 -8.64 4.03 -13.85
C THR A 108 -8.69 5.51 -13.44
N LYS A 109 -9.69 5.93 -12.65
CA LYS A 109 -9.74 7.27 -12.07
C LYS A 109 -8.53 7.54 -11.17
N ALA A 110 -8.16 6.59 -10.31
CA ALA A 110 -7.00 6.71 -9.43
C ALA A 110 -5.67 6.82 -10.22
N ASP A 111 -5.45 5.97 -11.22
CA ASP A 111 -4.26 6.01 -12.10
C ASP A 111 -4.16 7.36 -12.86
N ASN A 112 -5.30 7.86 -13.36
CA ASN A 112 -5.38 9.16 -14.01
C ASN A 112 -5.11 10.32 -13.04
N LEU A 113 -5.55 10.23 -11.79
CA LEU A 113 -5.30 11.26 -10.77
C LEU A 113 -3.80 11.32 -10.44
N VAL A 114 -3.16 10.17 -10.23
CA VAL A 114 -1.71 10.09 -10.02
C VAL A 114 -0.97 10.69 -11.21
N THR A 115 -1.33 10.30 -12.43
CA THR A 115 -0.69 10.80 -13.67
C THR A 115 -0.74 12.33 -13.76
N GLN A 116 -1.87 12.93 -13.39
CA GLN A 116 -2.02 14.38 -13.40
C GLN A 116 -1.25 15.08 -12.28
N CYS A 117 -1.23 14.50 -11.07
CA CYS A 117 -0.42 15.02 -9.97
C CYS A 117 1.05 15.07 -10.36
N LEU A 118 1.57 13.98 -10.94
CA LEU A 118 2.94 13.90 -11.44
C LEU A 118 3.19 14.93 -12.54
N ALA A 119 2.30 15.04 -13.53
CA ALA A 119 2.44 16.03 -14.60
C ALA A 119 2.49 17.48 -14.09
N LYS A 120 1.66 17.83 -13.10
CA LYS A 120 1.66 19.17 -12.48
C LYS A 120 2.92 19.43 -11.65
N ALA A 121 3.40 18.42 -10.92
CA ALA A 121 4.63 18.53 -10.14
C ALA A 121 5.86 18.63 -11.05
N ASP A 122 5.89 17.88 -12.17
CA ASP A 122 6.96 17.96 -13.18
C ASP A 122 6.96 19.30 -13.90
N GLU A 123 5.79 19.85 -14.23
CA GLU A 123 5.67 21.20 -14.80
C GLU A 123 6.26 22.25 -13.86
N PHE A 124 5.96 22.15 -12.55
CA PHE A 124 6.53 23.01 -11.51
C PHE A 124 8.04 22.85 -11.41
N ASN A 125 8.52 21.62 -11.25
CA ASN A 125 9.94 21.29 -11.11
C ASN A 125 10.74 21.76 -12.32
N GLY A 126 10.21 21.53 -13.53
CA GLY A 126 10.83 21.91 -14.79
C GLY A 126 10.85 23.42 -15.02
N LYS A 127 9.79 24.17 -14.65
CA LYS A 127 9.76 25.63 -14.78
C LYS A 127 10.73 26.35 -13.84
N LEU A 128 10.98 25.77 -12.66
CA LEU A 128 11.89 26.32 -11.65
C LEU A 128 13.27 25.66 -11.63
N ASP A 129 13.59 24.82 -12.62
CA ASP A 129 14.89 24.16 -12.68
C ASP A 129 16.02 25.09 -13.12
N PHE A 130 16.95 25.37 -12.21
CA PHE A 130 18.13 26.20 -12.44
C PHE A 130 19.26 25.50 -13.19
N SER A 131 19.23 24.16 -13.25
CA SER A 131 20.24 23.36 -13.95
C SER A 131 19.98 23.29 -15.46
N VAL A 132 18.79 23.69 -15.91
CA VAL A 132 18.38 23.65 -17.32
C VAL A 132 18.74 24.98 -18.01
N PRO A 133 19.61 24.97 -19.05
CA PRO A 133 20.04 26.19 -19.74
C PRO A 133 18.88 27.02 -20.35
N LYS A 134 17.78 26.35 -20.72
CA LYS A 134 16.58 27.01 -21.27
C LYS A 134 15.86 27.92 -20.25
N ASN A 135 16.13 27.74 -18.96
CA ASN A 135 15.50 28.50 -17.87
C ASN A 135 16.34 29.67 -17.37
N ILE A 136 17.34 30.13 -18.12
CA ILE A 136 18.27 31.20 -17.69
C ILE A 136 17.54 32.47 -17.21
N LYS A 137 16.42 32.83 -17.84
CA LYS A 137 15.61 33.98 -17.43
C LYS A 137 14.92 33.78 -16.08
N THR A 138 14.51 32.55 -15.76
CA THR A 138 13.94 32.18 -14.45
C THR A 138 15.03 32.14 -13.39
N GLN A 139 16.20 31.61 -13.74
CA GLN A 139 17.37 31.60 -12.87
C GLN A 139 17.80 33.02 -12.47
N ASN A 140 17.88 33.94 -13.43
CA ASN A 140 18.20 35.34 -13.15
C ASN A 140 17.12 35.99 -12.28
N ALA A 141 15.84 35.74 -12.56
CA ALA A 141 14.74 36.24 -11.74
C ALA A 141 14.84 35.79 -10.27
N ILE A 142 15.28 34.54 -10.04
CA ILE A 142 15.45 33.99 -8.70
C ILE A 142 16.74 34.48 -8.04
N ASN A 143 17.81 34.71 -8.81
CA ASN A 143 19.05 35.30 -8.31
C ASN A 143 18.88 36.77 -7.90
N ASP A 144 17.96 37.50 -8.52
CA ASP A 144 17.61 38.88 -8.16
C ASP A 144 16.74 38.97 -6.90
N LEU A 145 16.17 37.86 -6.42
CA LEU A 145 15.47 37.84 -5.14
C LEU A 145 16.44 38.02 -3.98
N ASN A 146 15.96 38.58 -2.86
CA ASN A 146 16.74 38.59 -1.63
C ASN A 146 17.08 37.15 -1.19
N HIS A 147 18.21 36.99 -0.50
CA HIS A 147 18.76 35.68 -0.13
C HIS A 147 17.72 34.76 0.55
N LYS A 148 16.89 35.29 1.46
CA LYS A 148 15.86 34.50 2.16
C LYS A 148 14.80 33.97 1.21
N LEU A 149 14.32 34.80 0.28
CA LEU A 149 13.32 34.35 -0.71
C LEU A 149 13.93 33.36 -1.70
N ARG A 150 15.16 33.60 -2.15
CA ARG A 150 15.88 32.67 -3.02
C ARG A 150 16.04 31.29 -2.37
N GLU A 151 16.48 31.24 -1.12
CA GLU A 151 16.60 29.99 -0.36
C GLU A 151 15.25 29.29 -0.17
N ARG A 152 14.18 30.05 0.11
CA ARG A 152 12.83 29.49 0.23
C ARG A 152 12.34 28.88 -1.08
N VAL A 153 12.55 29.55 -2.22
CA VAL A 153 12.17 29.01 -3.54
C VAL A 153 12.95 27.72 -3.83
N HIS A 154 14.25 27.70 -3.53
CA HIS A 154 15.07 26.49 -3.67
C HIS A 154 14.57 25.35 -2.77
N SER A 155 14.33 25.63 -1.48
CA SER A 155 13.82 24.63 -0.53
C SER A 155 12.48 24.06 -0.95
N VAL A 156 11.55 24.89 -1.42
CA VAL A 156 10.24 24.43 -1.91
C VAL A 156 10.42 23.55 -3.14
N ARG A 157 11.28 23.94 -4.09
CA ARG A 157 11.58 23.11 -5.26
C ARG A 157 12.12 21.74 -4.88
N GLU A 158 13.14 21.68 -4.02
CA GLU A 158 13.72 20.41 -3.60
C GLU A 158 12.70 19.54 -2.86
N THR A 159 11.81 20.16 -2.06
CA THR A 159 10.72 19.44 -1.37
C THR A 159 9.73 18.86 -2.37
N VAL A 160 9.25 19.65 -3.33
CA VAL A 160 8.31 19.17 -4.35
C VAL A 160 8.94 18.07 -5.19
N LYS A 161 10.21 18.21 -5.59
CA LYS A 161 10.94 17.17 -6.31
C LYS A 161 11.03 15.87 -5.51
N TYR A 162 11.40 15.94 -4.24
CA TYR A 162 11.45 14.78 -3.36
C TYR A 162 10.08 14.07 -3.25
N GLU A 163 9.00 14.83 -3.06
CA GLU A 163 7.66 14.26 -2.99
C GLU A 163 7.16 13.73 -4.33
N THR A 164 7.57 14.32 -5.46
CA THR A 164 7.32 13.76 -6.81
C THR A 164 7.97 12.39 -6.97
N ASP A 165 9.26 12.27 -6.60
CA ASP A 165 9.99 11.01 -6.68
C ASP A 165 9.35 9.94 -5.79
N ARG A 166 8.95 10.34 -4.57
CA ARG A 166 8.27 9.46 -3.62
C ARG A 166 6.89 9.00 -4.12
N LEU A 167 6.07 9.91 -4.66
CA LEU A 167 4.77 9.58 -5.24
C LEU A 167 4.90 8.66 -6.46
N THR A 168 5.91 8.89 -7.30
CA THR A 168 6.21 8.04 -8.45
C THR A 168 6.56 6.62 -8.02
N ALA A 169 7.44 6.48 -7.01
CA ALA A 169 7.87 5.18 -6.51
C ALA A 169 6.71 4.40 -5.87
N LEU A 170 5.89 5.07 -5.04
CA LEU A 170 4.75 4.44 -4.35
C LEU A 170 3.66 4.05 -5.33
N SER A 171 3.26 4.95 -6.25
CA SER A 171 2.19 4.65 -7.21
C SER A 171 2.54 3.51 -8.16
N ARG A 172 3.79 3.44 -8.63
CA ARG A 172 4.28 2.30 -9.41
C ARG A 172 4.16 0.99 -8.64
N LYS A 173 4.58 0.97 -7.37
CA LYS A 173 4.51 -0.24 -6.53
C LYS A 173 3.07 -0.69 -6.30
N GLU A 174 2.15 0.25 -6.02
CA GLU A 174 0.74 -0.08 -5.85
C GLU A 174 0.11 -0.63 -7.15
N LYS A 175 0.48 -0.08 -8.31
CA LYS A 175 0.05 -0.59 -9.62
C LYS A 175 0.55 -2.01 -9.87
N GLU A 176 1.83 -2.28 -9.59
CA GLU A 176 2.42 -3.62 -9.71
C GLU A 176 1.73 -4.63 -8.78
N ASN A 177 1.43 -4.24 -7.53
CA ASN A 177 0.68 -5.06 -6.58
C ASN A 177 -0.73 -5.37 -7.10
N TYR A 178 -1.44 -4.35 -7.60
CA TYR A 178 -2.78 -4.50 -8.17
C TYR A 178 -2.77 -5.47 -9.36
N GLU A 179 -1.86 -5.30 -10.31
CA GLU A 179 -1.73 -6.19 -11.47
C GLU A 179 -1.41 -7.64 -11.06
N ALA A 180 -0.61 -7.84 -10.02
CA ALA A 180 -0.32 -9.16 -9.47
C ALA A 180 -1.58 -9.82 -8.88
N ILE A 181 -2.38 -9.06 -8.12
CA ILE A 181 -3.65 -9.54 -7.55
C ILE A 181 -4.63 -9.90 -8.67
N VAL A 182 -4.81 -9.04 -9.67
CA VAL A 182 -5.68 -9.31 -10.84
C VAL A 182 -5.26 -10.59 -11.57
N LYS A 183 -3.95 -10.83 -11.75
CA LYS A 183 -3.44 -12.09 -12.33
C LYS A 183 -3.78 -13.31 -11.49
N MET A 184 -3.69 -13.21 -10.15
CA MET A 184 -4.06 -14.31 -9.25
C MET A 184 -5.56 -14.61 -9.32
N VAL A 185 -6.41 -13.57 -9.28
CA VAL A 185 -7.87 -13.73 -9.38
C VAL A 185 -8.26 -14.36 -10.72
N ASN A 186 -7.65 -13.92 -11.83
CA ASN A 186 -7.89 -14.51 -13.15
C ASN A 186 -7.49 -16.00 -13.22
N LYS A 187 -6.39 -16.38 -12.55
CA LYS A 187 -6.01 -17.81 -12.44
C LYS A 187 -7.05 -18.61 -11.64
N LEU A 188 -7.54 -18.08 -10.52
CA LEU A 188 -8.58 -18.72 -9.71
C LEU A 188 -9.88 -18.89 -10.50
N ALA A 189 -10.30 -17.87 -11.25
CA ALA A 189 -11.45 -17.95 -12.15
C ALA A 189 -11.27 -19.04 -13.23
N GLY A 190 -10.06 -19.17 -13.79
CA GLY A 190 -9.70 -20.24 -14.72
C GLY A 190 -9.82 -21.64 -14.11
N VAL A 191 -9.32 -21.83 -12.87
CA VAL A 191 -9.45 -23.08 -12.12
C VAL A 191 -10.93 -23.40 -11.84
N GLN A 192 -11.73 -22.42 -11.44
CA GLN A 192 -13.17 -22.60 -11.21
C GLN A 192 -13.88 -23.04 -12.50
N SER A 193 -13.54 -22.45 -13.65
CA SER A 193 -14.10 -22.85 -14.94
C SER A 193 -13.69 -24.27 -15.33
N CYS A 194 -12.42 -24.64 -15.10
CA CYS A 194 -11.93 -25.99 -15.34
C CYS A 194 -12.68 -27.01 -14.46
N PHE A 195 -12.85 -26.71 -13.18
CA PHE A 195 -13.62 -27.52 -12.24
C PHE A 195 -15.07 -27.70 -12.69
N LYS A 196 -15.74 -26.62 -13.09
CA LYS A 196 -17.12 -26.67 -13.61
C LYS A 196 -17.21 -27.56 -14.86
N SER A 197 -16.26 -27.44 -15.79
CA SER A 197 -16.21 -28.25 -17.01
C SER A 197 -16.00 -29.74 -16.70
N GLU A 198 -15.02 -30.06 -15.84
CA GLU A 198 -14.68 -31.44 -15.46
C GLU A 198 -15.84 -32.14 -14.75
N ILE A 199 -16.51 -31.46 -13.81
CA ILE A 199 -17.72 -31.99 -13.16
C ILE A 199 -18.83 -32.22 -14.18
N THR A 200 -19.07 -31.25 -15.07
CA THR A 200 -20.12 -31.36 -16.07
C THR A 200 -19.88 -32.57 -16.98
N GLN A 201 -18.66 -32.73 -17.51
CA GLN A 201 -18.29 -33.89 -18.33
C GLN A 201 -18.46 -35.22 -17.60
N ARG A 202 -18.06 -35.30 -16.32
CA ARG A 202 -18.21 -36.53 -15.54
C ARG A 202 -19.68 -36.87 -15.27
N VAL A 203 -20.49 -35.86 -14.92
CA VAL A 203 -21.93 -36.05 -14.68
C VAL A 203 -22.65 -36.46 -15.97
N GLU A 204 -22.35 -35.80 -17.09
CA GLU A 204 -22.91 -36.15 -18.40
C GLU A 204 -22.49 -37.55 -18.85
N GLY A 205 -21.21 -37.90 -18.67
CA GLY A 205 -20.69 -39.23 -18.96
C GLY A 205 -21.37 -40.32 -18.14
N LEU A 206 -21.60 -40.07 -16.85
CA LEU A 206 -22.35 -40.98 -15.98
C LEU A 206 -23.82 -41.09 -16.41
N PHE A 207 -24.47 -39.97 -16.71
CA PHE A 207 -25.87 -39.97 -17.16
C PHE A 207 -26.04 -40.74 -18.47
N LYS A 208 -25.09 -40.59 -19.40
CA LYS A 208 -25.05 -41.35 -20.65
C LYS A 208 -24.91 -42.84 -20.39
N LYS A 209 -23.95 -43.25 -19.54
CA LYS A 209 -23.74 -44.67 -19.22
C LYS A 209 -24.95 -45.28 -18.51
N LEU A 210 -25.54 -44.58 -17.54
CA LEU A 210 -26.77 -45.01 -16.88
C LEU A 210 -27.92 -45.18 -17.87
N LYS A 211 -28.09 -44.23 -18.80
CA LYS A 211 -29.11 -44.31 -19.85
C LYS A 211 -28.89 -45.52 -20.76
N GLU A 212 -27.64 -45.78 -21.18
CA GLU A 212 -27.29 -46.94 -21.99
C GLU A 212 -27.58 -48.26 -21.27
N ASP A 213 -27.25 -48.36 -19.98
CA ASP A 213 -27.50 -49.58 -19.21
C ASP A 213 -28.99 -49.79 -18.91
N VAL A 214 -29.75 -48.71 -18.61
CA VAL A 214 -31.22 -48.77 -18.49
C VAL A 214 -31.89 -49.16 -19.81
N GLN A 215 -31.37 -48.69 -20.94
CA GLN A 215 -31.88 -49.07 -22.26
C GLN A 215 -31.67 -50.57 -22.53
N LYS A 216 -30.49 -51.12 -22.23
CA LYS A 216 -30.25 -52.57 -22.32
C LYS A 216 -31.18 -53.37 -21.40
N ILE A 217 -31.50 -52.85 -20.22
CA ILE A 217 -32.45 -53.49 -19.29
C ILE A 217 -33.84 -53.54 -19.92
N LYS A 218 -34.31 -52.42 -20.48
CA LYS A 218 -35.59 -52.35 -21.17
C LYS A 218 -35.67 -53.40 -22.28
N GLU A 219 -34.64 -53.48 -23.13
CA GLU A 219 -34.58 -54.46 -24.22
C GLU A 219 -34.66 -55.91 -23.73
N LYS A 220 -33.97 -56.24 -22.63
CA LYS A 220 -34.07 -57.57 -22.01
C LYS A 220 -35.46 -57.85 -21.43
N LEU A 221 -36.09 -56.88 -20.76
CA LEU A 221 -37.44 -57.03 -20.21
C LEU A 221 -38.47 -57.22 -21.31
N GLU A 222 -38.36 -56.48 -22.43
CA GLU A 222 -39.22 -56.66 -23.60
C GLU A 222 -39.04 -58.06 -24.23
N ALA A 223 -37.82 -58.58 -24.27
CA ALA A 223 -37.57 -59.95 -24.75
C ALA A 223 -38.22 -61.00 -23.82
N ILE A 224 -38.10 -60.85 -22.50
CA ILE A 224 -38.74 -61.73 -21.52
C ILE A 224 -40.26 -61.65 -21.65
N TYR A 225 -40.81 -60.45 -21.75
CA TYR A 225 -42.26 -60.24 -21.92
C TYR A 225 -42.80 -61.00 -23.14
N LYS A 226 -42.11 -60.93 -24.29
CA LYS A 226 -42.49 -61.66 -25.50
C LYS A 226 -42.48 -63.18 -25.32
N GLU A 227 -41.48 -63.74 -24.63
CA GLU A 227 -41.46 -65.19 -24.36
C GLU A 227 -42.57 -65.60 -23.37
N LEU A 228 -42.88 -64.74 -22.39
CA LEU A 228 -43.98 -64.98 -21.45
C LEU A 228 -45.33 -64.92 -22.15
N GLU A 229 -45.55 -63.91 -22.99
CA GLU A 229 -46.73 -63.75 -23.85
C GLU A 229 -46.93 -64.96 -24.76
N ARG A 230 -45.83 -65.48 -25.33
CA ARG A 230 -45.85 -66.72 -26.13
C ARG A 230 -46.25 -67.93 -25.30
N GLY A 231 -45.74 -68.05 -24.07
CA GLY A 231 -46.11 -69.11 -23.13
C GLY A 231 -47.58 -69.03 -22.69
N VAL A 232 -48.09 -67.83 -22.38
CA VAL A 232 -49.50 -67.61 -22.03
C VAL A 232 -50.41 -67.89 -23.23
N SER A 233 -50.05 -67.45 -24.43
CA SER A 233 -50.83 -67.71 -25.65
C SER A 233 -50.89 -69.21 -25.97
N ALA A 234 -49.80 -69.95 -25.72
CA ALA A 234 -49.78 -71.40 -25.84
C ALA A 234 -50.72 -72.06 -24.81
N LEU A 235 -50.74 -71.56 -23.57
CA LEU A 235 -51.65 -72.00 -22.51
C LEU A 235 -53.13 -71.72 -22.85
N ASP A 236 -53.45 -70.54 -23.37
CA ASP A 236 -54.81 -70.17 -23.80
C ASP A 236 -55.27 -71.02 -24.99
N THR A 237 -54.41 -71.22 -25.99
CA THR A 237 -54.69 -72.11 -27.13
C THR A 237 -55.00 -73.52 -26.63
N TRP A 238 -54.20 -74.01 -25.67
CA TRP A 238 -54.37 -75.32 -25.08
C TRP A 238 -55.66 -75.45 -24.25
N ALA A 239 -56.03 -74.40 -23.50
CA ALA A 239 -57.31 -74.35 -22.79
C ALA A 239 -58.49 -74.42 -23.77
N TRP A 240 -58.37 -73.76 -24.92
CA TRP A 240 -59.39 -73.77 -25.97
C TRP A 240 -59.53 -75.14 -26.64
N GLU A 241 -58.40 -75.79 -26.95
CA GLU A 241 -58.38 -77.16 -27.49
C GLU A 241 -58.95 -78.17 -26.49
N ALA A 242 -58.63 -78.04 -25.20
CA ALA A 242 -59.16 -78.88 -24.15
C ALA A 242 -60.68 -78.71 -23.97
N ASP A 243 -61.18 -77.47 -23.99
CA ASP A 243 -62.62 -77.18 -23.86
C ASP A 243 -63.41 -77.72 -25.06
N GLY A 244 -62.88 -77.55 -26.27
CA GLY A 244 -63.45 -78.16 -27.48
C GLY A 244 -63.47 -79.69 -27.41
N PHE A 245 -62.42 -80.30 -26.87
CA PHE A 245 -62.36 -81.75 -26.70
C PHE A 245 -63.36 -82.28 -25.66
N VAL A 246 -63.52 -81.58 -24.53
CA VAL A 246 -64.54 -81.92 -23.52
C VAL A 246 -65.93 -81.83 -24.13
N SER A 247 -66.22 -80.79 -24.92
CA SER A 247 -67.46 -80.67 -25.70
C SER A 247 -67.69 -81.86 -26.64
N ASP A 248 -66.67 -82.26 -27.41
CA ASP A 248 -66.75 -83.41 -28.32
C ASP A 248 -67.01 -84.74 -27.60
N VAL A 249 -66.37 -84.93 -26.44
CA VAL A 249 -66.59 -86.09 -25.58
C VAL A 249 -68.00 -86.07 -25.00
N MET A 250 -68.49 -84.92 -24.52
CA MET A 250 -69.86 -84.78 -24.02
C MET A 250 -70.89 -85.09 -25.10
N MET A 251 -70.73 -84.57 -26.33
CA MET A 251 -71.59 -84.92 -27.46
C MET A 251 -71.60 -86.43 -27.75
N LYS A 252 -70.42 -87.08 -27.74
CA LYS A 252 -70.34 -88.53 -27.97
C LYS A 252 -71.00 -89.32 -26.84
N VAL A 253 -70.85 -88.89 -25.59
CA VAL A 253 -71.50 -89.50 -24.42
C VAL A 253 -73.03 -89.31 -24.48
N GLU A 254 -73.52 -88.14 -24.86
CA GLU A 254 -74.94 -87.87 -25.10
C GLU A 254 -75.51 -88.73 -26.23
N LYS A 255 -74.78 -88.87 -27.34
CA LYS A 255 -75.17 -89.75 -28.47
C LYS A 255 -75.23 -91.22 -28.06
N ILE A 256 -74.31 -91.65 -27.20
CA ILE A 256 -74.32 -93.00 -26.60
C ILE A 256 -75.53 -93.17 -25.67
N LEU A 257 -75.91 -92.14 -24.91
CA LEU A 257 -77.11 -92.11 -24.05
C LEU A 257 -78.42 -92.18 -24.85
N GLU A 258 -78.49 -91.53 -26.02
CA GLU A 258 -79.66 -91.59 -26.92
C GLU A 258 -79.83 -92.95 -27.61
N GLU A 259 -78.74 -93.67 -27.91
CA GLU A 259 -78.78 -94.94 -28.66
C GLU A 259 -79.02 -96.20 -27.78
N VAL A 260 -79.19 -96.08 -26.46
CA VAL A 260 -79.28 -97.23 -25.52
C VAL A 260 -80.56 -98.06 -25.69
N VAL A 261 -80.54 -98.97 -26.67
CA VAL A 261 -81.43 -100.13 -26.82
C VAL A 261 -80.60 -101.35 -27.25
N ASN A 262 -80.19 -102.21 -26.30
CA ASN A 262 -79.45 -103.51 -26.38
C ASN A 262 -77.93 -103.58 -26.05
N PRO A 263 -77.45 -104.63 -25.30
CA PRO A 263 -76.32 -104.48 -24.37
C PRO A 263 -75.01 -105.23 -24.71
N ALA A 264 -74.97 -106.15 -25.68
CA ALA A 264 -73.85 -107.12 -25.77
C ALA A 264 -72.63 -106.66 -26.62
N GLU A 265 -72.81 -105.96 -27.75
CA GLU A 265 -71.68 -105.52 -28.61
C GLU A 265 -70.99 -104.22 -28.14
N ARG A 266 -71.62 -103.43 -27.27
CA ARG A 266 -71.16 -102.06 -26.91
C ARG A 266 -70.01 -101.99 -25.90
N LYS A 267 -69.70 -103.09 -25.19
CA LYS A 267 -68.64 -103.10 -24.16
C LYS A 267 -67.26 -102.81 -24.75
N LYS A 268 -67.01 -103.20 -26.01
CA LYS A 268 -65.77 -102.88 -26.74
C LYS A 268 -65.64 -101.40 -27.06
N SER A 269 -66.70 -100.76 -27.55
CA SER A 269 -66.68 -99.34 -27.92
C SER A 269 -66.55 -98.42 -26.70
N ILE A 270 -67.21 -98.76 -25.60
CA ILE A 270 -67.07 -98.03 -24.33
C ILE A 270 -65.66 -98.18 -23.76
N ASN A 271 -65.08 -99.39 -23.78
CA ASN A 271 -63.69 -99.59 -23.35
C ASN A 271 -62.70 -98.86 -24.26
N TYR A 272 -62.94 -98.83 -25.58
CA TYR A 272 -62.09 -98.10 -26.51
C TYR A 272 -62.14 -96.59 -26.25
N ALA A 273 -63.33 -96.03 -26.05
CA ALA A 273 -63.50 -94.63 -25.69
C ALA A 273 -62.82 -94.30 -24.34
N ALA A 274 -62.96 -95.19 -23.33
CA ALA A 274 -62.34 -95.00 -22.02
C ALA A 274 -60.79 -95.06 -22.08
N GLU A 275 -60.22 -96.03 -22.81
CA GLU A 275 -58.76 -96.14 -23.02
C GLU A 275 -58.23 -94.95 -23.83
N TYR A 276 -58.97 -94.49 -24.84
CA TYR A 276 -58.61 -93.31 -25.62
C TYR A 276 -58.61 -92.03 -24.78
N ILE A 277 -59.66 -91.81 -23.98
CA ILE A 277 -59.76 -90.67 -23.05
C ILE A 277 -58.62 -90.74 -22.02
N LYS A 278 -58.31 -91.93 -21.49
CA LYS A 278 -57.21 -92.12 -20.55
C LYS A 278 -55.84 -91.81 -21.18
N GLY A 279 -55.59 -92.25 -22.40
CA GLY A 279 -54.36 -91.93 -23.14
C GLY A 279 -54.18 -90.42 -23.33
N GLN A 280 -55.25 -89.72 -23.72
CA GLN A 280 -55.21 -88.27 -23.90
C GLN A 280 -55.08 -87.52 -22.57
N ALA A 281 -55.75 -87.96 -21.51
CA ALA A 281 -55.60 -87.38 -20.18
C ALA A 281 -54.15 -87.48 -19.66
N MET A 282 -53.46 -88.59 -19.95
CA MET A 282 -52.04 -88.74 -19.62
C MET A 282 -51.15 -87.79 -20.43
N SER A 283 -51.34 -87.68 -21.75
CA SER A 283 -50.60 -86.69 -22.56
C SER A 283 -50.89 -85.25 -22.14
N MET A 284 -52.12 -84.95 -21.72
CA MET A 284 -52.54 -83.64 -21.22
C MET A 284 -51.86 -83.31 -19.89
N GLN A 285 -51.72 -84.30 -19.00
CA GLN A 285 -50.97 -84.14 -17.74
C GLN A 285 -49.47 -83.88 -18.01
N GLU A 286 -48.85 -84.64 -18.92
CA GLU A 286 -47.44 -84.46 -19.29
C GLU A 286 -47.16 -83.07 -19.87
N ALA A 287 -48.04 -82.55 -20.73
CA ALA A 287 -47.92 -81.21 -21.30
C ALA A 287 -48.11 -80.10 -20.24
N GLY A 288 -49.08 -80.26 -19.34
CA GLY A 288 -49.30 -79.33 -18.23
C GLY A 288 -48.12 -79.27 -17.26
N ASP A 289 -47.52 -80.42 -16.95
CA ASP A 289 -46.31 -80.50 -16.13
C ASP A 289 -45.11 -79.85 -16.85
N ALA A 290 -44.96 -80.05 -18.16
CA ALA A 290 -43.91 -79.42 -18.96
C ALA A 290 -44.04 -77.88 -18.98
N ALA A 291 -45.25 -77.35 -19.18
CA ALA A 291 -45.51 -75.91 -19.18
C ALA A 291 -45.25 -75.27 -17.81
N LYS A 292 -45.70 -75.93 -16.73
CA LYS A 292 -45.43 -75.50 -15.34
C LYS A 292 -43.93 -75.48 -15.04
N ASN A 293 -43.20 -76.51 -15.44
CA ASN A 293 -41.75 -76.59 -15.24
C ASN A 293 -41.02 -75.48 -16.01
N ALA A 294 -41.39 -75.24 -17.28
CA ALA A 294 -40.81 -74.16 -18.08
C ALA A 294 -41.07 -72.77 -17.46
N ALA A 295 -42.27 -72.52 -16.96
CA ALA A 295 -42.60 -71.27 -16.27
C ALA A 295 -41.78 -71.08 -14.99
N GLN A 296 -41.63 -72.14 -14.16
CA GLN A 296 -40.81 -72.08 -12.96
C GLN A 296 -39.33 -71.83 -13.26
N GLU A 297 -38.78 -72.49 -14.28
CA GLU A 297 -37.38 -72.37 -14.66
C GLU A 297 -37.06 -70.98 -15.21
N ASN A 298 -37.96 -70.42 -16.03
CA ASN A 298 -37.84 -69.05 -16.56
C ASN A 298 -37.91 -68.00 -15.45
N VAL A 299 -38.85 -68.13 -14.50
CA VAL A 299 -38.96 -67.22 -13.35
C VAL A 299 -37.70 -67.29 -12.46
N SER A 300 -37.20 -68.51 -12.19
CA SER A 300 -35.98 -68.71 -11.41
C SER A 300 -34.75 -68.08 -12.08
N THR A 301 -34.63 -68.26 -13.40
CA THR A 301 -33.55 -67.67 -14.20
C THR A 301 -33.62 -66.14 -14.18
N ALA A 302 -34.81 -65.56 -14.38
CA ALA A 302 -35.00 -64.11 -14.32
C ALA A 302 -34.65 -63.55 -12.94
N LEU A 303 -35.09 -64.19 -11.86
CA LEU A 303 -34.78 -63.77 -10.49
C LEU A 303 -33.28 -63.78 -10.21
N THR A 304 -32.57 -64.79 -10.71
CA THR A 304 -31.12 -64.93 -10.55
C THR A 304 -30.37 -63.83 -11.29
N GLN A 305 -30.77 -63.53 -12.53
CA GLN A 305 -30.17 -62.45 -13.32
C GLN A 305 -30.39 -61.07 -12.68
N VAL A 306 -31.59 -60.79 -12.16
CA VAL A 306 -31.89 -59.53 -11.46
C VAL A 306 -31.05 -59.39 -10.19
N LYS A 307 -30.88 -60.47 -9.41
CA LYS A 307 -30.01 -60.46 -8.22
C LYS A 307 -28.55 -60.15 -8.58
N ALA A 308 -28.00 -60.88 -9.56
CA ALA A 308 -26.61 -60.67 -10.00
C ALA A 308 -26.38 -59.23 -10.48
N MET A 309 -27.36 -58.66 -11.18
CA MET A 309 -27.30 -57.26 -11.63
C MET A 309 -27.32 -56.26 -10.48
N ASN A 310 -28.21 -56.46 -9.50
CA ASN A 310 -28.30 -55.59 -8.33
C ASN A 310 -26.99 -55.57 -7.51
N ASP A 311 -26.34 -56.73 -7.40
CA ASP A 311 -25.07 -56.85 -6.68
C ASP A 311 -23.92 -56.18 -7.44
N ALA A 312 -23.87 -56.31 -8.78
CA ALA A 312 -22.89 -55.61 -9.61
C ALA A 312 -23.04 -54.09 -9.51
N LEU A 313 -24.28 -53.58 -9.57
CA LEU A 313 -24.55 -52.14 -9.52
C LEU A 313 -24.15 -51.52 -8.17
N LYS A 314 -24.35 -52.25 -7.07
CA LYS A 314 -23.88 -51.85 -5.74
C LYS A 314 -22.36 -51.77 -5.65
N MET A 315 -21.66 -52.75 -6.24
CA MET A 315 -20.19 -52.78 -6.26
C MET A 315 -19.60 -51.63 -7.08
N ASP A 316 -20.17 -51.34 -8.25
CA ASP A 316 -19.73 -50.22 -9.10
C ASP A 316 -19.93 -48.88 -8.39
N LEU A 317 -21.11 -48.66 -7.79
CA LEU A 317 -21.40 -47.44 -7.01
C LEU A 317 -20.44 -47.26 -5.82
N TYR A 318 -20.14 -48.35 -5.11
CA TYR A 318 -19.19 -48.32 -4.01
C TYR A 318 -17.77 -47.97 -4.47
N THR A 319 -17.34 -48.55 -5.59
CA THR A 319 -16.01 -48.29 -6.18
C THR A 319 -15.87 -46.83 -6.61
N VAL A 320 -16.89 -46.28 -7.29
CA VAL A 320 -16.91 -44.86 -7.69
C VAL A 320 -16.82 -43.94 -6.48
N LYS A 321 -17.56 -44.24 -5.40
CA LYS A 321 -17.50 -43.47 -4.15
C LYS A 321 -16.07 -43.43 -3.57
N GLN A 322 -15.39 -44.58 -3.54
CA GLN A 322 -14.03 -44.68 -3.01
C GLN A 322 -13.03 -43.89 -3.86
N GLU A 323 -13.10 -43.98 -5.18
CA GLU A 323 -12.18 -43.26 -6.07
C GLU A 323 -12.38 -41.73 -6.01
N ILE A 324 -13.64 -41.27 -5.91
CA ILE A 324 -13.93 -39.84 -5.69
C ILE A 324 -13.34 -39.36 -4.35
N GLN A 325 -13.53 -40.12 -3.26
CA GLN A 325 -13.00 -39.75 -1.95
C GLN A 325 -11.46 -39.67 -1.95
N LYS A 326 -10.77 -40.65 -2.56
CA LYS A 326 -9.31 -40.63 -2.69
C LYS A 326 -8.82 -39.43 -3.50
N ALA A 327 -9.45 -39.15 -4.64
CA ALA A 327 -9.05 -38.04 -5.51
C ALA A 327 -9.18 -36.68 -4.80
N ILE A 328 -10.29 -36.46 -4.10
CA ILE A 328 -10.52 -35.24 -3.30
C ILE A 328 -9.46 -35.11 -2.21
N LEU A 329 -9.24 -36.17 -1.43
CA LEU A 329 -8.24 -36.16 -0.34
C LEU A 329 -6.83 -35.86 -0.87
N LYS A 330 -6.44 -36.49 -1.98
CA LYS A 330 -5.12 -36.29 -2.60
C LYS A 330 -4.94 -34.84 -3.03
N HIS A 331 -5.89 -34.29 -3.79
CA HIS A 331 -5.80 -32.93 -4.30
C HIS A 331 -5.76 -31.89 -3.15
N VAL A 332 -6.64 -32.04 -2.15
CA VAL A 332 -6.66 -31.13 -0.98
C VAL A 332 -5.32 -31.18 -0.23
N LYS A 333 -4.79 -32.38 0.04
CA LYS A 333 -3.58 -32.52 0.85
C LYS A 333 -2.31 -32.13 0.09
N GLU A 334 -2.15 -32.63 -1.12
CA GLU A 334 -0.90 -32.51 -1.90
C GLU A 334 -0.82 -31.20 -2.69
N GLU A 335 -1.94 -30.76 -3.30
CA GLU A 335 -1.93 -29.62 -4.21
C GLU A 335 -2.34 -28.30 -3.55
N ILE A 336 -3.06 -28.35 -2.42
CA ILE A 336 -3.53 -27.14 -1.71
C ILE A 336 -2.83 -26.96 -0.38
N GLN A 337 -3.00 -27.90 0.56
CA GLN A 337 -2.52 -27.76 1.93
C GLN A 337 -0.99 -27.69 2.00
N THR A 338 -0.30 -28.64 1.34
CA THR A 338 1.18 -28.69 1.39
C THR A 338 1.84 -27.43 0.79
N PRO A 339 1.42 -26.90 -0.39
CA PRO A 339 1.94 -25.65 -0.90
C PRO A 339 1.58 -24.44 -0.04
N TYR A 340 0.39 -24.40 0.54
CA TYR A 340 -0.03 -23.33 1.46
C TYR A 340 0.85 -23.28 2.71
N GLU A 341 1.06 -24.40 3.39
CA GLU A 341 1.91 -24.49 4.59
C GLU A 341 3.37 -24.10 4.28
N LYS A 342 3.89 -24.49 3.10
CA LYS A 342 5.22 -24.08 2.63
C LYS A 342 5.30 -22.57 2.38
N LEU A 343 4.27 -21.98 1.76
CA LEU A 343 4.23 -20.55 1.50
C LEU A 343 4.12 -19.77 2.81
N GLU A 344 3.25 -20.20 3.72
CA GLU A 344 3.08 -19.59 5.06
C GLU A 344 4.40 -19.62 5.84
N GLY A 345 5.11 -20.75 5.83
CA GLY A 345 6.42 -20.88 6.46
C GLY A 345 7.46 -19.91 5.89
N LYS A 346 7.56 -19.81 4.56
CA LYS A 346 8.49 -18.87 3.90
C LYS A 346 8.16 -17.42 4.20
N VAL A 347 6.87 -17.04 4.16
CA VAL A 347 6.44 -15.67 4.47
C VAL A 347 6.81 -15.30 5.91
N LYS A 348 6.56 -16.19 6.89
CA LYS A 348 6.95 -15.96 8.29
C LYS A 348 8.47 -15.79 8.44
N GLN A 349 9.26 -16.61 7.75
CA GLN A 349 10.72 -16.54 7.79
C GLN A 349 11.25 -15.24 7.16
N ASP A 350 10.73 -14.85 6.00
CA ASP A 350 11.15 -13.64 5.30
C ASP A 350 10.78 -12.38 6.10
N LEU A 351 9.58 -12.33 6.68
CA LEU A 351 9.15 -11.23 7.55
C LEU A 351 10.02 -11.12 8.81
N THR A 352 10.39 -12.25 9.42
CA THR A 352 11.29 -12.26 10.58
C THR A 352 12.68 -11.76 10.18
N THR A 353 13.21 -12.26 9.06
CA THR A 353 14.52 -11.82 8.54
C THR A 353 14.54 -10.34 8.21
N LEU A 354 13.46 -9.81 7.63
CA LEU A 354 13.33 -8.39 7.32
C LEU A 354 13.29 -7.56 8.61
N LYS A 355 12.50 -7.99 9.59
CA LYS A 355 12.44 -7.35 10.91
C LYS A 355 13.82 -7.28 11.56
N ASP A 356 14.52 -8.42 11.64
CA ASP A 356 15.84 -8.51 12.27
C ASP A 356 16.87 -7.61 11.56
N LYS A 357 16.86 -7.58 10.22
CA LYS A 357 17.74 -6.69 9.44
C LYS A 357 17.45 -5.22 9.71
N ILE A 358 16.18 -4.83 9.80
CA ILE A 358 15.79 -3.44 10.11
C ILE A 358 16.23 -3.10 11.54
N GLU A 359 16.02 -4.00 12.50
CA GLU A 359 16.37 -3.79 13.91
C GLU A 359 17.89 -3.66 14.11
N ILE A 360 18.68 -4.50 13.43
CA ILE A 360 20.16 -4.42 13.43
C ILE A 360 20.64 -3.08 12.85
N GLN A 361 20.03 -2.59 11.77
CA GLN A 361 20.45 -1.36 11.11
C GLN A 361 20.02 -0.10 11.88
N LEU A 362 18.85 -0.10 12.52
CA LEU A 362 18.32 1.07 13.24
C LEU A 362 18.86 1.19 14.67
N SER A 363 19.19 0.07 15.33
CA SER A 363 19.63 0.10 16.74
C SER A 363 20.82 1.04 17.00
N PRO A 364 21.91 1.02 16.21
CA PRO A 364 23.04 1.94 16.40
C PRO A 364 22.67 3.42 16.23
N ILE A 365 21.73 3.72 15.33
CA ILE A 365 21.26 5.09 15.07
C ILE A 365 20.44 5.58 16.27
N VAL A 366 19.53 4.74 16.79
CA VAL A 366 18.71 5.03 17.96
C VAL A 366 19.59 5.26 19.20
N GLU A 367 20.58 4.39 19.42
CA GLU A 367 21.52 4.52 20.53
C GLU A 367 22.38 5.79 20.40
N THR A 368 22.90 6.07 19.21
CA THR A 368 23.67 7.28 18.93
C THR A 368 22.87 8.55 19.18
N SER A 369 21.60 8.57 18.77
CA SER A 369 20.68 9.70 18.97
C SER A 369 20.37 9.93 20.45
N ARG A 370 20.09 8.86 21.21
CA ARG A 370 19.87 8.95 22.66
C ARG A 370 21.09 9.50 23.39
N ASN A 371 22.27 8.99 23.08
CA ASN A 371 23.52 9.44 23.70
C ASN A 371 23.81 10.91 23.36
N PHE A 372 23.59 11.32 22.11
CA PHE A 372 23.75 12.72 21.70
C PHE A 372 22.78 13.65 22.44
N SER A 373 21.51 13.26 22.55
CA SER A 373 20.50 14.04 23.29
C SER A 373 20.87 14.22 24.77
N ALA A 374 21.35 13.14 25.41
CA ALA A 374 21.81 13.19 26.80
C ALA A 374 23.00 14.16 26.98
N GLN A 375 24.00 14.12 26.08
CA GLN A 375 25.14 15.03 26.11
C GLN A 375 24.72 16.49 25.88
N LEU A 376 23.78 16.75 24.97
CA LEU A 376 23.27 18.09 24.71
C LEU A 376 22.55 18.66 25.95
N ALA A 377 21.75 17.83 26.64
CA ALA A 377 21.07 18.21 27.87
C ALA A 377 22.08 18.54 29.00
N ALA A 378 23.10 17.70 29.19
CA ALA A 378 24.16 17.94 30.17
C ALA A 378 24.93 19.24 29.87
N THR A 379 25.29 19.47 28.60
CA THR A 379 25.96 20.71 28.16
C THR A 379 25.11 21.95 28.45
N LYS A 380 23.80 21.88 28.18
CA LYS A 380 22.88 22.99 28.50
C LYS A 380 22.89 23.32 29.98
N ILE A 381 22.80 22.31 30.84
CA ILE A 381 22.83 22.49 32.31
C ILE A 381 24.13 23.16 32.76
N ALA A 382 25.27 22.72 32.22
CA ALA A 382 26.58 23.29 32.55
C ALA A 382 26.70 24.77 32.13
N ILE A 383 26.20 25.12 30.93
CA ILE A 383 26.17 26.51 30.45
C ILE A 383 25.22 27.36 31.31
N ASP A 384 24.02 26.87 31.62
CA ASP A 384 23.05 27.58 32.47
C ASP A 384 23.66 27.87 33.86
N SER A 385 24.38 26.90 34.43
CA SER A 385 25.06 27.04 35.72
C SER A 385 26.24 28.03 35.65
N ALA A 386 27.02 28.01 34.56
CA ALA A 386 28.11 28.97 34.34
C ALA A 386 27.58 30.41 34.17
N MET A 387 26.49 30.60 33.42
CA MET A 387 25.83 31.89 33.27
C MET A 387 25.33 32.41 34.62
N LYS A 388 24.76 31.52 35.45
CA LYS A 388 24.31 31.88 36.79
C LYS A 388 25.47 32.37 37.67
N LYS A 389 26.61 31.66 37.70
CA LYS A 389 27.80 32.11 38.46
C LYS A 389 28.28 33.50 38.04
N VAL A 390 28.38 33.75 36.73
CA VAL A 390 28.76 35.07 36.19
C VAL A 390 27.74 36.15 36.57
N HIS A 391 26.46 35.81 36.54
CA HIS A 391 25.39 36.72 36.96
C HIS A 391 25.49 37.07 38.45
N ASP A 392 25.68 36.06 39.30
CA ASP A 392 25.85 36.24 40.75
C ASP A 392 27.09 37.10 41.05
N ASP A 393 28.21 36.84 40.37
CA ASP A 393 29.44 37.65 40.47
C ASP A 393 29.24 39.10 39.98
N MET A 394 28.45 39.31 38.92
CA MET A 394 28.08 40.64 38.46
C MET A 394 27.18 41.36 39.48
N GLY A 395 26.35 40.62 40.22
CA GLY A 395 25.58 41.13 41.36
C GLY A 395 26.50 41.70 42.45
N LYS A 396 27.56 40.97 42.82
CA LYS A 396 28.58 41.45 43.78
C LYS A 396 29.29 42.72 43.32
N LEU A 397 29.49 42.91 42.00
CA LEU A 397 30.01 44.16 41.44
C LEU A 397 29.02 45.33 41.54
N GLN A 398 27.71 45.06 41.52
CA GLN A 398 26.68 46.09 41.67
C GLN A 398 26.56 46.58 43.12
N GLU A 399 26.86 45.73 44.11
CA GLU A 399 26.92 46.08 45.53
C GLU A 399 28.01 47.12 45.84
N LEU A 400 29.05 47.23 45.00
CA LEU A 400 30.06 48.30 45.07
C LEU A 400 29.48 49.72 44.84
N LYS A 401 28.20 49.86 44.47
CA LYS A 401 27.50 51.15 44.36
C LYS A 401 27.09 51.73 45.71
N GLU A 402 27.12 50.96 46.80
CA GLU A 402 26.91 51.52 48.14
C GLU A 402 28.14 52.30 48.60
N PHE A 403 28.24 53.57 48.17
CA PHE A 403 29.15 54.56 48.74
C PHE A 403 28.71 54.93 50.17
N GLU A 404 28.74 53.98 51.10
CA GLU A 404 28.45 54.26 52.50
C GLU A 404 29.61 55.05 53.15
N LYS A 405 29.45 56.38 53.07
CA LYS A 405 29.92 57.44 53.98
C LYS A 405 31.39 57.88 53.91
N ILE A 406 31.60 59.11 53.44
CA ILE A 406 32.75 59.96 53.81
C ILE A 406 32.37 60.78 55.05
N LYS A 407 33.14 60.73 56.14
CA LYS A 407 33.09 61.73 57.23
C LYS A 407 34.48 62.24 57.59
N ASN A 408 34.61 63.56 57.72
CA ASN A 408 35.82 64.24 58.15
C ASN A 408 35.91 64.40 59.68
N SER A 409 36.91 65.15 60.13
CA SER A 409 37.50 65.23 61.47
C SER A 409 36.61 65.71 62.64
N LYS A 410 35.57 64.94 62.99
CA LYS A 410 35.10 64.84 64.38
C LYS A 410 34.80 63.39 64.83
N ASN A 411 35.73 62.46 64.58
CA ASN A 411 35.71 61.01 64.92
C ASN A 411 34.66 60.18 64.16
N SER A 412 34.95 59.02 63.55
CA SER A 412 36.07 58.06 63.63
C SER A 412 35.99 57.12 62.41
N GLY A 413 37.15 56.63 61.95
CA GLY A 413 37.37 55.50 61.02
C GLY A 413 36.44 55.36 59.81
N VAL A 414 36.78 55.98 58.68
CA VAL A 414 36.06 55.81 57.42
C VAL A 414 36.59 54.58 56.66
N ALA A 415 35.77 53.54 56.52
CA ALA A 415 35.99 52.50 55.53
C ALA A 415 35.46 53.01 54.19
N ALA A 416 36.37 53.48 53.33
CA ALA A 416 36.09 53.73 51.92
C ALA A 416 37.00 52.80 51.10
N PRO A 417 36.67 51.49 51.03
CA PRO A 417 37.57 50.45 50.55
C PRO A 417 38.11 50.73 49.13
N LEU A 418 37.25 51.21 48.22
CA LEU A 418 37.63 51.55 46.86
C LEU A 418 38.57 52.76 46.79
N LEU A 419 38.32 53.82 47.55
CA LEU A 419 39.19 55.01 47.59
C LEU A 419 40.52 54.71 48.27
N LYS A 420 40.53 53.85 49.28
CA LYS A 420 41.75 53.34 49.92
C LYS A 420 42.58 52.53 48.92
N ALA A 421 41.94 51.61 48.19
CA ALA A 421 42.61 50.79 47.20
C ALA A 421 43.10 51.60 45.97
N ILE A 422 42.44 52.70 45.59
CA ILE A 422 42.92 53.65 44.57
C ILE A 422 44.11 54.49 45.09
N GLY A 423 44.15 54.78 46.39
CA GLY A 423 45.22 55.56 47.03
C GLY A 423 46.49 54.77 47.32
N ASP A 424 46.40 53.45 47.45
CA ASP A 424 47.54 52.53 47.49
C ASP A 424 48.10 52.37 46.06
N SER A 425 49.43 52.31 45.90
CA SER A 425 50.14 52.41 44.60
C SER A 425 49.92 51.26 43.60
N THR A 426 48.95 50.38 43.88
CA THR A 426 48.58 49.21 43.07
C THR A 426 47.18 49.41 42.51
N ASP A 427 47.03 49.30 41.18
CA ASP A 427 45.74 49.47 40.49
C ASP A 427 44.68 48.51 41.06
N PRO A 428 43.64 49.01 41.74
CA PRO A 428 42.63 48.19 42.41
C PRO A 428 41.72 47.46 41.43
N PHE A 429 41.75 47.82 40.14
CA PHE A 429 41.01 47.13 39.09
C PHE A 429 41.79 45.97 38.48
N THR A 430 43.03 45.71 38.90
CA THR A 430 43.84 44.57 38.45
C THR A 430 43.11 43.23 38.60
N PRO A 431 42.46 42.92 39.74
CA PRO A 431 41.77 41.65 39.91
C PRO A 431 40.49 41.54 39.07
N ILE A 432 39.77 42.65 38.88
CA ILE A 432 38.58 42.71 38.01
C ILE A 432 38.98 42.50 36.54
N THR A 433 40.06 43.15 36.12
CA THR A 433 40.67 42.98 34.80
C THR A 433 41.12 41.54 34.58
N ALA A 434 41.73 40.92 35.60
CA ALA A 434 42.14 39.52 35.57
C ALA A 434 40.92 38.57 35.50
N TYR A 435 39.84 38.85 36.25
CA TYR A 435 38.59 38.10 36.18
C TYR A 435 38.01 38.11 34.77
N PHE A 436 37.79 39.29 34.17
CA PHE A 436 37.23 39.40 32.83
C PHE A 436 38.16 38.82 31.75
N GLY A 437 39.48 38.94 31.92
CA GLY A 437 40.46 38.28 31.06
C GLY A 437 40.37 36.74 31.13
N ASN A 438 40.22 36.18 32.33
CA ASN A 438 40.04 34.74 32.53
C ASN A 438 38.66 34.26 32.05
N LEU A 439 37.60 35.01 32.29
CA LEU A 439 36.25 34.71 31.78
C LEU A 439 36.25 34.67 30.25
N ASN A 440 36.90 35.64 29.61
CA ASN A 440 37.01 35.70 28.16
C ASN A 440 37.82 34.52 27.59
N SER A 441 38.96 34.19 28.20
CA SER A 441 39.87 33.16 27.69
C SER A 441 39.44 31.72 28.00
N LYS A 442 38.87 31.46 29.19
CA LYS A 442 38.50 30.11 29.65
C LYS A 442 37.06 29.74 29.33
N VAL A 443 36.13 30.70 29.41
CA VAL A 443 34.69 30.42 29.24
C VAL A 443 34.19 30.88 27.86
N ILE A 444 34.29 32.18 27.55
CA ILE A 444 33.70 32.76 26.33
C ILE A 444 34.36 32.18 25.06
N LYS A 445 35.69 32.02 25.06
CA LYS A 445 36.42 31.44 23.92
C LYS A 445 36.00 30.00 23.64
N LYS A 446 35.95 29.14 24.68
CA LYS A 446 35.54 27.73 24.52
C LYS A 446 34.10 27.59 24.05
N LEU A 447 33.20 28.42 24.58
CA LEU A 447 31.80 28.47 24.14
C LEU A 447 31.71 28.84 22.66
N ARG A 448 32.48 29.85 22.21
CA ARG A 448 32.52 30.28 20.81
C ARG A 448 33.03 29.18 19.89
N GLU A 449 34.14 28.53 20.24
CA GLU A 449 34.74 27.43 19.47
C GLU A 449 33.78 26.24 19.34
N ALA A 450 33.03 25.93 20.41
CA ALA A 450 32.01 24.90 20.41
C ALA A 450 30.79 25.29 19.54
N MET A 451 30.28 26.52 19.64
CA MET A 451 29.18 27.02 18.80
C MET A 451 29.55 27.02 17.31
N GLU A 452 30.78 27.42 16.98
CA GLU A 452 31.30 27.34 15.60
C GLU A 452 31.39 25.88 15.11
N GLY A 453 31.80 24.96 15.99
CA GLY A 453 31.80 23.53 15.69
C GLY A 453 30.40 22.97 15.44
N ILE A 454 29.43 23.34 16.27
CA ILE A 454 28.01 22.95 16.13
C ILE A 454 27.44 23.51 14.82
N ALA A 455 27.68 24.78 14.52
CA ALA A 455 27.23 25.42 13.28
C ALA A 455 27.82 24.72 12.03
N LYS A 456 29.11 24.37 12.07
CA LYS A 456 29.76 23.60 11.00
C LYS A 456 29.12 22.21 10.83
N GLY A 457 28.84 21.50 11.92
CA GLY A 457 28.19 20.19 11.85
C GLY A 457 26.75 20.25 11.32
N ILE A 458 25.96 21.24 11.76
CA ILE A 458 24.59 21.46 11.25
C ILE A 458 24.60 21.78 9.75
N ALA A 459 25.53 22.63 9.30
CA ALA A 459 25.69 22.94 7.87
C ALA A 459 26.06 21.70 7.03
N MET A 460 26.83 20.77 7.59
CA MET A 460 27.15 19.49 6.95
C MET A 460 25.95 18.54 6.87
N LEU A 461 25.08 18.51 7.90
CA LEU A 461 23.86 17.69 7.92
C LEU A 461 22.80 18.15 6.89
N GLY A 462 22.79 19.42 6.52
CA GLY A 462 21.87 19.98 5.51
C GLY A 462 22.30 19.76 4.05
N SER A 463 23.42 19.07 3.80
CA SER A 463 23.98 18.90 2.45
C SER A 463 23.57 17.53 1.85
N PRO A 464 22.86 17.47 0.70
CA PRO A 464 22.21 16.24 0.20
C PRO A 464 23.12 15.09 -0.26
N ASN A 465 24.45 15.25 -0.23
CA ASN A 465 25.35 14.40 -1.03
C ASN A 465 26.74 14.15 -0.42
N LYS A 466 26.89 14.31 0.91
CA LYS A 466 28.11 13.88 1.59
C LYS A 466 27.76 12.80 2.60
N ASP A 467 28.53 11.71 2.60
CA ASP A 467 28.65 10.83 3.76
C ASP A 467 28.75 11.74 4.98
N ILE A 468 27.80 11.62 5.90
CA ILE A 468 27.92 12.22 7.22
C ILE A 468 29.04 11.42 7.89
N SER A 469 30.27 11.78 7.56
CA SER A 469 31.44 11.04 8.00
C SER A 469 31.40 11.01 9.52
N ASP A 470 31.57 9.83 10.12
CA ASP A 470 31.65 9.64 11.57
C ASP A 470 32.55 10.69 12.24
N SER A 471 33.56 11.20 11.54
CA SER A 471 34.43 12.29 11.98
C SER A 471 33.72 13.62 12.29
N ALA A 472 32.67 14.01 11.55
CA ALA A 472 31.93 15.25 11.77
C ALA A 472 31.02 15.16 13.01
N ILE A 473 30.33 14.03 13.16
CA ILE A 473 29.55 13.73 14.38
C ILE A 473 30.49 13.58 15.59
N LYS A 474 31.66 12.94 15.40
CA LYS A 474 32.67 12.76 16.45
C LYS A 474 33.30 14.08 16.89
N ASP A 475 33.59 15.00 15.96
CA ASP A 475 34.10 16.33 16.27
C ASP A 475 33.06 17.15 17.07
N LEU A 476 31.79 17.06 16.67
CA LEU A 476 30.69 17.74 17.36
C LEU A 476 30.45 17.18 18.78
N LYS A 477 30.47 15.84 18.93
CA LYS A 477 30.43 15.17 20.24
C LYS A 477 31.59 15.58 21.14
N SER A 478 32.82 15.62 20.61
CA SER A 478 34.02 16.04 21.34
C SER A 478 33.91 17.47 21.85
N LYS A 479 33.39 18.39 21.02
CA LYS A 479 33.20 19.79 21.39
C LYS A 479 32.11 20.00 22.43
N LEU A 480 31.01 19.25 22.37
CA LEU A 480 29.98 19.26 23.42
C LEU A 480 30.53 18.72 24.74
N HIS A 481 31.24 17.59 24.71
CA HIS A 481 31.86 17.02 25.90
C HIS A 481 32.84 18.00 26.57
N GLY A 482 33.59 18.79 25.79
CA GLY A 482 34.48 19.82 26.32
C GLY A 482 33.77 20.97 27.05
N LEU A 483 32.45 21.11 26.91
CA LEU A 483 31.63 22.10 27.61
C LEU A 483 30.94 21.57 28.87
N GLU A 484 30.89 20.25 29.08
CA GLU A 484 30.23 19.67 30.26
C GLU A 484 30.89 20.13 31.59
N SER A 485 32.18 20.48 31.56
CA SER A 485 32.92 21.00 32.72
C SER A 485 33.06 22.52 32.77
N ILE A 486 32.42 23.28 31.86
CA ILE A 486 32.65 24.72 31.71
C ILE A 486 32.31 25.53 32.98
N GLU A 487 31.40 25.01 33.80
CA GLU A 487 31.00 25.60 35.08
C GLU A 487 32.16 25.66 36.10
N SER A 488 33.06 24.67 36.06
CA SER A 488 34.26 24.63 36.93
C SER A 488 35.37 25.57 36.48
N GLU A 489 35.26 26.09 35.25
CA GLU A 489 36.24 26.99 34.66
C GLU A 489 35.85 28.47 34.79
N VAL A 490 34.64 28.74 35.29
CA VAL A 490 34.24 30.10 35.68
C VAL A 490 35.18 30.56 36.78
N PRO A 491 35.96 31.64 36.57
CA PRO A 491 36.85 32.14 37.59
C PRO A 491 36.05 32.56 38.81
N GLU A 492 36.58 32.42 40.02
CA GLU A 492 35.95 33.00 41.21
C GLU A 492 36.36 34.47 41.33
N ILE A 493 35.40 35.37 41.58
CA ILE A 493 35.72 36.71 42.08
C ILE A 493 36.04 36.61 43.58
N SER A 494 37.25 36.16 43.91
CA SER A 494 37.78 36.21 45.29
C SER A 494 38.32 37.61 45.66
N ALA A 495 38.44 38.51 44.68
CA ALA A 495 39.03 39.83 44.88
C ALA A 495 38.04 40.95 45.23
N ILE A 496 36.73 40.75 45.03
CA ILE A 496 35.73 41.71 45.53
C ILE A 496 35.57 41.61 47.05
N GLU A 497 35.84 40.46 47.66
CA GLU A 497 35.88 40.34 49.13
C GLU A 497 36.97 41.24 49.72
N GLN A 498 38.10 41.43 49.03
CA GLN A 498 39.16 42.36 49.42
C GLN A 498 38.79 43.84 49.17
N LEU A 499 37.85 44.11 48.25
CA LEU A 499 37.31 45.44 47.97
C LEU A 499 36.10 45.79 48.84
N HIS A 500 35.50 44.84 49.56
CA HIS A 500 34.37 45.09 50.45
C HIS A 500 34.78 45.49 51.87
N GLY A 501 35.91 45.00 52.39
CA GLY A 501 36.46 45.42 53.69
C GLY A 501 35.62 45.03 54.90
#